data_AF-A0A954MU80-F1
#
_entry.id   AF-A0A954MU80-F1
#
_cell.length_a   1.000
_cell.length_b   1.000
_cell.length_c   1.000
_cell.angle_alpha   90.00
_cell.angle_beta   90.00
_cell.angle_gamma   90.00
#
_symmetry.space_group_name_H-M   'P 1'
#
loop_
_entity.id
_entity.type
_entity.pdbx_description
1 polymer ?
#
loop_
_entity_poly.entity_id
_entity_poly.type
_entity_poly.pdbx_seq_one_letter_code
_entity_poly.pdbx_strand_id
1 'polypeptide(L)' 'MKKILIQLDTDVFPSSFDRVVAVDAGVDELFSYGGITPENVVGLVHGAMFTRGPADLKNTAI' A
#
# COMPACT_ATOMS: atom_id res chain seq x y z
N MET A 1 -5.86 -8.83 12.39
CA MET A 1 -5.21 -9.03 11.08
C MET A 1 -4.08 -8.00 10.96
N LYS A 2 -2.98 -8.28 10.25
CA LYS A 2 -1.90 -7.30 10.06
C LYS A 2 -2.40 -6.06 9.30
N LYS A 3 -2.07 -4.86 9.77
CA LYS A 3 -2.28 -3.56 9.11
C LYS A 3 -1.27 -3.40 7.98
N ILE A 4 -1.74 -3.45 6.75
CA ILE A 4 -0.90 -3.29 5.54
C ILE A 4 -1.13 -1.90 4.99
N LEU A 5 -0.04 -1.17 4.71
CA LEU A 5 -0.06 0.02 3.85
C LEU A 5 0.62 -0.31 2.53
N ILE A 6 -0.07 -0.04 1.42
CA ILE A 6 0.49 -0.17 0.06
C ILE A 6 0.78 1.23 -0.46
N GLN A 7 2.05 1.64 -0.41
CA GLN A 7 2.47 2.92 -0.96
C GLN A 7 2.59 2.80 -2.48
N LEU A 8 1.83 3.65 -3.18
CA LEU A 8 1.86 3.78 -4.64
C LEU A 8 2.49 5.13 -4.99
N ASP A 9 3.71 5.09 -5.52
CA ASP A 9 4.48 6.28 -5.86
C ASP A 9 4.66 6.39 -7.39
N THR A 10 4.46 7.58 -7.96
CA THR A 10 4.68 7.81 -9.39
C THR A 10 6.16 7.95 -9.72
N ASP A 11 6.99 8.31 -8.74
CA ASP A 11 8.44 8.34 -8.91
C ASP A 11 9.00 6.91 -8.97
N VAL A 12 10.15 6.75 -9.64
CA VAL A 12 10.82 5.44 -9.76
C VAL A 12 11.24 4.89 -8.39
N PHE A 13 11.58 5.78 -7.45
CA PHE A 13 11.96 5.42 -6.10
C PHE A 13 10.90 5.92 -5.12
N PRO A 14 10.18 5.01 -4.43
CA PRO A 14 9.21 5.40 -3.42
C PRO A 14 9.84 6.25 -2.32
N SER A 15 9.19 7.36 -2.01
CA SER A 15 9.63 8.36 -1.02
C SER A 15 10.04 7.71 0.30
N SER A 16 11.31 7.91 0.69
CA SER A 16 11.82 7.43 1.98
C SER A 16 11.15 8.13 3.16
N PHE A 17 10.74 9.39 2.97
CA PHE A 17 10.05 10.16 4.00
C PHE A 17 8.70 9.52 4.36
N ASP A 18 7.86 9.25 3.36
CA ASP A 18 6.53 8.66 3.58
C ASP A 18 6.64 7.26 4.19
N ARG A 19 7.68 6.51 3.81
CA ARG A 19 7.95 5.18 4.36
C ARG A 19 8.33 5.23 5.83
N VAL A 20 9.19 6.16 6.23
CA VAL A 20 9.55 6.36 7.65
C VAL A 20 8.32 6.77 8.46
N VAL A 21 7.53 7.73 7.95
CA VAL A 21 6.29 8.18 8.61
C VAL A 21 5.30 7.02 8.79
N ALA A 22 5.14 6.15 7.79
CA ALA A 22 4.27 4.99 7.88
C ALA A 22 4.75 3.99 8.96
N VAL A 23 6.05 3.72 9.02
CA VAL A 23 6.66 2.85 10.03
C VAL A 23 6.42 3.42 11.43
N ASP A 24 6.68 4.71 11.63
CA ASP A 24 6.49 5.39 12.91
C ASP A 24 5.01 5.48 13.31
N ALA A 25 4.08 5.48 12.34
CA ALA A 25 2.64 5.37 12.57
C ALA A 25 2.17 3.94 12.93
N GLY A 26 3.09 2.96 12.94
CA GLY A 26 2.84 1.61 13.42
C GLY A 26 2.10 0.73 12.42
N VAL A 27 2.36 0.86 11.11
CA VAL A 27 1.95 -0.16 10.12
C VAL A 27 2.68 -1.48 10.41
N ASP A 28 2.00 -2.61 10.23
CA ASP A 28 2.63 -3.92 10.44
C ASP A 28 3.45 -4.35 9.22
N GLU A 29 2.99 -4.00 8.01
CA GLU A 29 3.66 -4.27 6.74
C GLU A 29 3.52 -3.06 5.82
N LEU A 30 4.61 -2.72 5.12
CA LEU A 30 4.66 -1.64 4.15
C LEU A 30 5.12 -2.19 2.80
N PHE A 31 4.24 -2.17 1.80
CA PHE A 31 4.55 -2.57 0.43
C PHE A 31 4.67 -1.33 -0.44
N SER A 32 5.87 -1.04 -0.93
CA SER A 32 6.13 0.18 -1.71
C SER A 32 6.39 -0.15 -3.17
N TYR A 33 5.64 0.50 -4.07
CA TYR A 33 5.79 0.39 -5.52
C TYR A 33 6.07 1.78 -6.11
N GLY A 34 7.10 1.88 -6.94
CA GLY A 34 7.43 3.09 -7.71
C GLY A 34 7.06 2.94 -9.18
N GLY A 35 7.06 4.06 -9.91
CA GLY A 35 6.71 4.09 -11.34
C GLY A 35 5.25 3.72 -11.60
N ILE A 36 4.36 4.04 -10.66
CA ILE A 36 2.93 3.75 -10.78
C ILE A 36 2.30 4.61 -11.86
N THR A 37 1.49 3.97 -12.70
CA THR A 37 0.71 4.60 -13.77
C THR A 37 -0.75 4.14 -13.70
N PRO A 38 -1.69 4.85 -14.34
CA PRO A 38 -3.09 4.41 -14.42
C PRO A 38 -3.26 3.00 -14.99
N GLU A 39 -2.37 2.56 -15.88
CA GLU A 39 -2.44 1.25 -16.52
C GLU A 39 -2.02 0.10 -15.58
N ASN A 40 -1.03 0.34 -14.70
CA ASN A 40 -0.48 -0.72 -13.83
C ASN A 40 -1.12 -0.76 -12.43
N VAL A 41 -1.78 0.32 -11.98
CA VAL A 41 -2.29 0.46 -10.61
C VAL A 41 -3.48 -0.46 -10.31
N VAL A 42 -4.31 -0.75 -11.31
CA VAL A 42 -5.57 -1.50 -11.13
C VAL A 42 -5.33 -2.88 -10.52
N GLY A 43 -4.29 -3.59 -10.99
CA GLY A 43 -3.94 -4.90 -10.46
C GLY A 43 -3.53 -4.86 -8.98
N LEU A 44 -2.81 -3.81 -8.57
CA LEU A 44 -2.37 -3.61 -7.18
C LEU A 44 -3.57 -3.32 -6.26
N VAL A 45 -4.49 -2.45 -6.69
CA VAL A 45 -5.72 -2.13 -5.96
C VAL A 45 -6.62 -3.37 -5.82
N HIS A 46 -6.79 -4.14 -6.89
CA HIS A 46 -7.56 -5.39 -6.84
C HIS A 46 -6.93 -6.41 -5.89
N GLY A 47 -5.60 -6.53 -5.86
CA GLY A 47 -4.90 -7.35 -4.88
C GLY A 47 -5.15 -6.91 -3.44
N ALA A 48 -5.20 -5.60 -3.18
CA ALA A 48 -5.51 -5.04 -1.87
C ALA A 48 -6.97 -5.30 -1.43
N MET A 49 -7.91 -5.25 -2.37
CA MET A 49 -9.35 -5.37 -2.11
C MET A 49 -9.84 -6.82 -2.02
N PHE A 50 -9.44 -7.69 -2.95
CA PHE A 50 -10.07 -9.01 -3.09
C PHE A 50 -9.37 -10.14 -2.35
N THR A 51 -8.27 -9.85 -1.64
CA THR A 51 -7.56 -10.85 -0.81
C THR A 51 -8.06 -10.92 0.63
N ARG A 52 -8.98 -10.03 1.04
CA ARG A 52 -9.53 -9.96 2.41
C ARG A 52 -11.06 -9.87 2.38
N GLY A 53 -11.69 -10.42 3.42
CA GLY A 53 -13.15 -10.31 3.59
C GLY A 53 -13.59 -8.88 3.96
N PRO A 54 -14.88 -8.53 3.78
CA PRO A 54 -15.38 -7.17 4.00
C PRO A 54 -15.07 -6.56 5.38
N ALA A 55 -15.14 -7.37 6.45
CA ALA A 55 -14.85 -6.91 7.82
C ALA A 55 -13.36 -6.60 8.05
N ASP A 56 -12.49 -7.20 7.25
CA ASP A 56 -11.04 -7.15 7.38
C ASP A 56 -10.38 -6.15 6.43
N LEU A 57 -11.09 -5.68 5.41
CA LEU A 57 -10.63 -4.66 4.45
C LEU A 57 -10.07 -3.41 5.13
N LYS A 58 -10.65 -3.01 6.27
CA LYS A 58 -10.18 -1.87 7.08
C LYS A 58 -8.73 -1.98 7.56
N ASN A 59 -8.13 -3.18 7.50
CA ASN A 59 -6.73 -3.39 7.87
C ASN A 59 -5.78 -3.27 6.66
N THR A 60 -6.26 -2.86 5.48
CA THR A 60 -5.44 -2.54 4.31
C THR A 60 -5.72 -1.10 3.89
N ALA A 61 -4.65 -0.31 3.75
CA ALA A 61 -4.70 1.05 3.22
C ALA A 61 -3.83 1.16 1.95
N ILE A 62 -4.19 2.11 1.09
CA ILE A 62 -3.44 2.52 -0.11
C ILE A 62 -3.25 4.03 0.00
#